data_AF-A0A9X0R2Q1-F1
#
_entry.id   AF-A0A9X0R2Q1-F1
#
_cell.length_a   1.000
_cell.length_b   1.000
_cell.length_c   1.000
_cell.angle_alpha   90.00
_cell.angle_beta   90.00
_cell.angle_gamma   90.00
#
_symmetry.space_group_name_H-M   'P 1'
#
loop_
_entity.id
_entity.type
_entity.pdbx_description
1 polymer ?
#
loop_
_entity_poly.entity_id
_entity_poly.type
_entity_poly.pdbx_seq_one_letter_code
_entity_poly.pdbx_strand_id
1 'polypeptide(L)'
;MRSSPRRGIPPDSFSSETALAFDAVYGGEASSFTSLQAGSGYLNLVLQPAQRRWCWWGRMIFHVADVDTLYERALAAGCHPATAPRDAEWGERFFHLTDPDGHELSFARPLSPSTPTCAT
;
A
#
# COMPACT_ATOMS: atom_id res chain seq x y z
N MET A 1 -34.94 -4.97 -30.49
CA MET A 1 -33.71 -4.42 -29.87
C MET A 1 -33.87 -4.44 -28.37
N ARG A 2 -33.21 -5.36 -27.64
CA ARG A 2 -33.24 -5.39 -26.18
C ARG A 2 -32.14 -4.47 -25.66
N SER A 3 -32.53 -3.40 -25.00
CA SER A 3 -31.63 -2.51 -24.27
C SER A 3 -31.09 -3.24 -23.04
N SER A 4 -29.78 -3.47 -22.99
CA SER A 4 -29.11 -4.02 -21.80
C SER A 4 -29.20 -3.00 -20.64
N PRO A 5 -29.48 -3.43 -19.40
CA PRO A 5 -29.44 -2.51 -18.26
C PRO A 5 -27.96 -2.16 -17.99
N ARG A 6 -27.66 -0.87 -17.87
CA ARG A 6 -26.39 -0.42 -17.28
C ARG A 6 -26.37 -0.95 -15.86
N ARG A 7 -25.40 -1.80 -15.52
CA ARG A 7 -25.13 -2.16 -14.13
C ARG A 7 -24.81 -0.86 -13.39
N GLY A 8 -25.77 -0.39 -12.60
CA GLY A 8 -25.54 0.66 -11.62
C GLY A 8 -24.55 0.12 -10.60
N ILE A 9 -23.46 0.85 -10.42
CA ILE A 9 -22.58 0.67 -9.28
C ILE A 9 -23.39 1.14 -8.05
N PRO A 10 -23.65 0.30 -7.05
CA PRO A 10 -24.36 0.73 -5.85
C PRO A 10 -23.52 1.79 -5.09
N PRO A 11 -24.16 2.78 -4.43
CA PRO A 11 -23.49 3.87 -3.72
C PRO A 11 -22.70 3.44 -2.47
N ASP A 12 -22.58 2.14 -2.20
CA ASP A 12 -21.92 1.57 -1.02
C ASP A 12 -20.65 0.77 -1.37
N SER A 13 -19.91 1.16 -2.43
CA SER A 13 -18.55 0.66 -2.66
C SER A 13 -17.57 1.33 -1.68
N PHE A 14 -17.75 1.00 -0.40
CA PHE A 14 -16.84 1.30 0.68
C PHE A 14 -15.67 0.32 0.56
N SER A 15 -14.57 0.73 -0.07
CA SER A 15 -13.33 -0.05 -0.07
C SER A 15 -12.42 0.48 1.02
N SER A 16 -12.47 -0.21 2.15
CA SER A 16 -11.60 -0.06 3.32
C SER A 16 -10.13 -0.31 2.97
N GLU A 17 -9.42 0.69 2.42
CA GLU A 17 -8.03 0.52 1.95
C GLU A 17 -6.99 1.46 2.59
N THR A 18 -7.31 2.07 3.74
CA THR A 18 -6.31 2.80 4.57
C THR A 18 -6.09 2.15 5.95
N ALA A 19 -6.51 0.90 6.13
CA ALA A 19 -6.27 0.16 7.39
C ALA A 19 -4.92 -0.56 7.42
N LEU A 20 -3.99 -0.22 6.52
CA LEU A 20 -2.59 -0.65 6.63
C LEU A 20 -1.87 0.31 7.59
N ALA A 21 -2.12 0.13 8.89
CA ALA A 21 -1.27 0.56 10.00
C ALA A 21 -0.99 2.06 10.23
N PHE A 22 -1.69 2.98 9.57
CA PHE A 22 -1.49 4.42 9.81
C PHE A 22 -2.69 5.08 10.48
N ASP A 23 -2.42 5.81 11.56
CA ASP A 23 -3.42 6.60 12.26
C ASP A 23 -3.54 8.00 11.63
N ALA A 24 -4.76 8.44 11.34
CA ALA A 24 -5.00 9.81 10.94
C ALA A 24 -4.83 10.75 12.14
N VAL A 25 -3.88 11.68 12.03
CA VAL A 25 -3.59 12.69 13.07
C VAL A 25 -4.21 14.05 12.76
N TYR A 26 -4.56 14.29 11.49
CA TYR A 26 -5.27 15.48 11.03
C TYR A 26 -6.12 15.13 9.79
N GLY A 27 -7.31 15.72 9.68
CA GLY A 27 -8.26 15.41 8.61
C GLY A 27 -9.02 14.12 8.90
N GLY A 28 -9.25 13.31 7.86
CA GLY A 28 -9.99 12.06 7.94
C GLY A 28 -10.39 11.55 6.56
N GLU A 29 -11.07 10.40 6.51
CA GLU A 29 -11.44 9.72 5.26
C GLU A 29 -12.15 10.62 4.23
N ALA A 30 -13.04 11.50 4.71
CA ALA A 30 -13.81 12.40 3.85
C ALA A 30 -13.15 13.79 3.62
N SER A 31 -11.93 14.01 4.11
CA SER A 31 -11.26 15.30 4.04
C SER A 31 -10.46 15.46 2.74
N SER A 32 -10.41 16.69 2.21
CA SER A 32 -9.60 17.01 1.02
C SER A 32 -8.09 16.99 1.27
N PHE A 33 -7.69 17.00 2.54
CA PHE A 33 -6.32 16.86 3.00
C PHE A 33 -6.32 16.07 4.31
N THR A 34 -5.49 15.02 4.38
CA THR A 34 -5.35 14.17 5.56
C THR A 34 -3.88 13.88 5.83
N SER A 35 -3.45 14.02 7.07
CA SER A 35 -2.12 13.63 7.52
C SER A 35 -2.22 12.35 8.34
N LEU A 36 -1.44 11.34 7.92
CA LEU A 36 -1.32 10.05 8.56
C LEU A 36 0.02 9.98 9.30
N GLN A 37 0.04 9.50 10.55
CA GLN A 37 1.27 9.23 11.28
C GLN A 37 1.99 8.05 10.64
N ALA A 38 3.26 8.22 10.26
CA ALA A 38 4.09 7.17 9.70
C ALA A 38 5.44 7.12 10.43
N GLY A 39 5.54 6.27 11.45
CA GLY A 39 6.72 6.21 12.31
C GLY A 39 6.95 7.54 13.02
N SER A 40 8.10 8.17 12.84
CA SER A 40 8.42 9.52 13.36
C SER A 40 8.00 10.67 12.43
N GLY A 41 7.47 10.35 11.25
CA GLY A 41 7.06 11.33 10.24
C GLY A 41 5.57 11.27 9.92
N TYR A 42 5.20 11.91 8.82
CA TYR A 42 3.82 12.00 8.35
C TYR A 42 3.72 11.70 6.85
N LEU A 43 2.65 11.03 6.45
CA LEU A 43 2.23 10.88 5.06
C LEU A 43 1.00 11.77 4.84
N ASN A 44 1.09 12.68 3.87
CA ASN A 44 -0.03 13.56 3.52
C ASN A 44 -0.74 13.04 2.27
N LEU A 45 -2.05 12.88 2.37
CA LEU A 45 -2.95 12.57 1.27
C LEU A 45 -3.73 13.84 0.91
N VAL A 46 -3.81 14.14 -0.38
CA VAL A 46 -4.56 15.27 -0.91
C VAL A 46 -5.54 14.73 -1.94
N LEU A 47 -6.83 14.99 -1.71
CA LEU A 47 -7.87 14.56 -2.64
C LEU A 47 -7.65 15.22 -4.00
N GLN A 48 -7.66 14.41 -5.06
CA GLN A 48 -7.51 14.88 -6.42
C GLN A 48 -8.78 14.62 -7.24
N PRO A 49 -9.02 15.42 -8.30
CA PRO A 49 -10.12 15.14 -9.23
C PRO A 49 -9.96 13.77 -9.88
N ALA A 50 -11.06 13.02 -10.00
CA ALA A 50 -11.05 11.65 -10.56
C ALA A 50 -10.53 11.54 -12.00
N GLN A 51 -10.50 12.65 -12.77
CA GLN A 51 -9.95 12.64 -14.14
C GLN A 51 -8.43 12.80 -14.19
N ARG A 52 -7.76 13.04 -13.06
CA ARG A 52 -6.32 13.27 -13.02
C ARG A 52 -5.58 11.95 -13.23
N ARG A 53 -5.02 11.74 -14.42
CA ARG A 53 -4.17 10.58 -14.72
C ARG A 53 -2.74 10.91 -14.31
N TRP A 54 -2.20 10.16 -13.36
CA TRP A 54 -0.80 10.24 -13.02
C TRP A 54 0.03 9.51 -14.07
N CYS A 55 1.03 10.19 -14.62
CA CYS A 55 2.15 9.50 -15.26
C CYS A 55 3.08 9.06 -14.12
N TRP A 56 3.29 7.75 -13.99
CA TRP A 56 4.12 7.06 -13.00
C TRP A 56 5.15 7.98 -12.32
N TRP A 57 4.88 8.37 -11.06
CA TRP A 57 5.59 9.44 -10.37
C TRP A 57 6.55 8.96 -9.28
N GLY A 58 6.61 7.65 -9.04
CA GLY A 58 7.50 7.02 -8.06
C GLY A 58 6.82 5.94 -7.24
N ARG A 59 7.48 5.53 -6.16
CA ARG A 59 7.02 4.50 -5.21
C ARG A 59 7.27 4.96 -3.78
N MET A 60 6.29 4.76 -2.91
CA MET A 60 6.45 4.97 -1.46
C MET A 60 6.94 3.68 -0.83
N ILE A 61 8.00 3.74 -0.02
CA ILE A 61 8.57 2.57 0.66
C ILE A 61 8.40 2.75 2.16
N PHE A 62 7.77 1.78 2.80
CA PHE A 62 7.59 1.72 4.25
C PHE A 62 8.42 0.58 4.82
N HIS A 63 9.29 0.89 5.77
CA HIS A 63 9.97 -0.13 6.55
C HIS A 63 9.04 -0.66 7.64
N VAL A 64 8.85 -1.98 7.64
CA VAL A 64 7.91 -2.68 8.52
C VAL A 64 8.64 -3.70 9.38
N ALA A 65 8.06 -3.97 10.55
CA ALA A 65 8.64 -4.93 11.48
C ALA A 65 8.63 -6.36 10.90
N ASP A 66 7.58 -6.74 10.18
CA ASP A 66 7.44 -8.08 9.61
C ASP A 66 6.69 -8.00 8.27
N VAL A 67 7.39 -8.35 7.19
CA VAL A 67 6.90 -8.24 5.82
C VAL A 67 5.88 -9.33 5.51
N ASP A 68 6.10 -10.55 6.00
CA ASP A 68 5.22 -11.69 5.75
C ASP A 68 3.90 -11.55 6.49
N THR A 69 3.97 -11.16 7.76
CA THR A 69 2.77 -10.91 8.57
C THR A 69 1.92 -9.80 7.96
N LEU A 70 2.54 -8.72 7.46
CA LEU A 70 1.79 -7.65 6.81
C LEU A 70 1.19 -8.09 5.48
N TYR A 71 1.92 -8.90 4.70
CA TYR A 71 1.41 -9.47 3.46
C TYR A 71 0.17 -10.35 3.68
N GLU A 72 0.20 -11.24 4.67
CA GLU A 72 -0.96 -12.07 5.03
C GLU A 72 -2.16 -11.23 5.46
N ARG A 73 -1.93 -10.17 6.25
CA ARG A 73 -2.98 -9.22 6.65
C ARG A 73 -3.56 -8.48 5.43
N ALA A 74 -2.72 -8.07 4.49
CA ALA A 74 -3.17 -7.42 3.27
C ALA A 74 -4.06 -8.36 2.45
N LEU A 75 -3.66 -9.62 2.26
CA LEU A 75 -4.50 -10.63 1.61
C LEU A 75 -5.82 -10.86 2.33
N ALA A 76 -5.79 -11.00 3.66
CA ALA A 76 -7.00 -11.19 4.47
C ALA A 76 -7.95 -9.99 4.41
N ALA A 77 -7.42 -8.79 4.20
CA ALA A 77 -8.20 -7.57 3.98
C ALA A 77 -8.73 -7.43 2.54
N GLY A 78 -8.50 -8.41 1.66
CA GLY A 78 -8.95 -8.40 0.27
C GLY A 78 -8.06 -7.59 -0.67
N CYS A 79 -6.89 -7.13 -0.21
CA CYS A 79 -5.93 -6.47 -1.08
C CYS A 79 -5.31 -7.47 -2.07
N HIS A 80 -4.79 -6.95 -3.19
CA HIS A 80 -4.11 -7.75 -4.20
C HIS A 80 -2.66 -7.28 -4.37
N PRO A 81 -1.73 -7.71 -3.49
CA PRO A 81 -0.31 -7.43 -3.67
C PRO A 81 0.18 -7.86 -5.05
N ALA A 82 0.98 -7.01 -5.69
CA ALA A 82 1.54 -7.27 -7.01
C ALA A 82 2.60 -8.39 -6.99
N THR A 83 3.22 -8.66 -5.84
CA THR A 83 4.20 -9.72 -5.67
C THR A 83 4.08 -10.38 -4.31
N ALA A 84 4.42 -11.67 -4.21
CA ALA A 84 4.65 -12.31 -2.91
C ALA A 84 5.93 -11.76 -2.24
N PRO A 85 6.05 -11.84 -0.89
CA PRO A 85 7.26 -11.46 -0.18
C PRO A 85 8.48 -12.22 -0.68
N ARG A 86 9.56 -11.50 -0.97
CA ARG A 86 10.83 -12.10 -1.39
C ARG A 86 12.01 -11.26 -0.92
N ASP A 87 13.16 -11.91 -0.89
CA ASP A 87 14.43 -11.28 -0.58
C ASP A 87 15.01 -10.68 -1.87
N ALA A 88 15.40 -9.42 -1.80
CA ALA A 88 15.95 -8.64 -2.88
C ALA A 88 17.48 -8.77 -2.95
N GLU A 89 18.03 -8.56 -4.15
CA GLU A 89 19.48 -8.51 -4.37
C GLU A 89 20.16 -7.37 -3.59
N TRP A 90 19.42 -6.31 -3.24
CA TRP A 90 19.90 -5.19 -2.42
C TRP A 90 19.76 -5.43 -0.91
N GLY A 91 19.40 -6.64 -0.48
CA GLY A 91 19.44 -7.03 0.93
C GLY A 91 18.21 -6.65 1.74
N GLU A 92 17.03 -6.58 1.12
CA GLU A 92 15.75 -6.37 1.83
C GLU A 92 14.76 -7.49 1.53
N ARG A 93 13.97 -7.88 2.52
CA ARG A 93 12.73 -8.63 2.28
C ARG A 93 11.62 -7.64 1.97
N PHE A 94 10.82 -7.86 0.93
CA PHE A 94 9.78 -6.91 0.55
C PHE A 94 8.62 -7.54 -0.26
N PHE A 95 7.49 -6.82 -0.32
CA PHE A 95 6.44 -7.01 -1.33
C PHE A 95 5.89 -5.66 -1.81
N HIS A 96 5.22 -5.67 -2.96
CA HIS A 96 4.56 -4.47 -3.51
C HIS A 96 3.04 -4.59 -3.50
N LEU A 97 2.39 -3.44 -3.31
CA LEU A 97 0.95 -3.26 -3.46
C LEU A 97 0.70 -2.01 -4.30
N THR A 98 -0.34 -2.03 -5.12
CA THR A 98 -0.83 -0.84 -5.82
C THR A 98 -2.17 -0.48 -5.21
N ASP A 99 -2.32 0.75 -4.73
CA ASP A 99 -3.59 1.21 -4.21
C ASP A 99 -4.61 1.44 -5.35
N PRO A 100 -5.90 1.63 -5.03
CA PRO A 100 -6.94 1.86 -6.06
C PRO A 100 -6.70 3.10 -6.93
N ASP A 101 -5.97 4.10 -6.42
CA ASP A 101 -5.63 5.32 -7.14
C ASP A 101 -4.40 5.13 -8.06
N GLY A 102 -3.80 3.95 -8.05
CA GLY A 102 -2.67 3.56 -8.89
C GLY A 102 -1.30 3.90 -8.32
N HIS A 103 -1.20 4.22 -7.02
CA HIS A 103 0.06 4.51 -6.36
C HIS A 103 0.76 3.22 -5.98
N GLU A 104 2.06 3.13 -6.26
CA GLU A 104 2.85 1.99 -5.87
C GLU A 104 3.39 2.14 -4.45
N LEU A 105 3.14 1.13 -3.63
CA LEU A 105 3.61 0.98 -2.27
C LEU A 105 4.57 -0.22 -2.18
N SER A 106 5.69 -0.05 -1.50
CA SER A 106 6.58 -1.14 -1.09
C SER A 106 6.58 -1.26 0.43
N PHE A 107 6.43 -2.47 0.93
CA PHE A 107 6.65 -2.78 2.34
C PHE A 107 7.89 -3.65 2.44
N ALA A 108 8.90 -3.14 3.12
CA ALA A 108 10.23 -3.73 3.12
C ALA A 108 10.82 -3.82 4.52
N ARG A 109 11.81 -4.69 4.69
CA ARG A 109 12.64 -4.77 5.88
C ARG A 109 14.06 -5.16 5.48
N PRO A 110 15.10 -4.48 6.00
CA PRO A 110 16.48 -4.92 5.83
C PRO A 110 16.68 -6.36 6.32
N LEU A 111 17.32 -7.18 5.50
CA LEU A 111 17.81 -8.47 5.92
C LEU A 111 18.97 -8.23 6.90
N SER A 112 19.01 -9.01 7.98
CA SER A 112 20.20 -8.99 8.83
C SER A 112 21.38 -9.49 7.99
N PRO A 113 22.56 -8.85 8.08
CA PRO A 113 23.72 -9.33 7.35
C PRO A 113 23.95 -10.78 7.74
N SER A 114 23.89 -11.69 6.77
CA SER A 114 24.26 -13.07 7.00
C SER A 114 25.71 -13.07 7.44
N THR A 115 26.00 -13.46 8.69
CA THR A 115 27.37 -13.68 9.13
C THR A 115 28.01 -14.65 8.13
N PRO A 116 29.08 -14.27 7.41
CA PRO A 116 29.72 -15.19 6.50
C PRO A 116 30.24 -16.36 7.34
N THR A 117 29.68 -17.56 7.12
CA THR A 117 30.18 -18.79 7.72
C THR A 117 31.60 -18.98 7.22
N CYS A 118 32.59 -18.77 8.09
CA CYS A 118 33.97 -19.10 7.80
C CYS A 118 34.06 -20.63 7.70
N ALA A 119 34.24 -21.14 6.49
CA ALA A 119 34.52 -22.56 6.28
C ALA A 119 35.92 -22.85 6.82
N THR A 120 36.01 -23.80 7.76
CA THR A 120 37.25 -24.37 8.28
C THR A 120 37.78 -25.44 7.34
#